data_AF-A0A3C0DZD8-F1
#
_entry.id   AF-A0A3C0DZD8-F1
#
_cell.length_a   1.000
_cell.length_b   1.000
_cell.length_c   1.000
_cell.angle_alpha   90.00
_cell.angle_beta   90.00
_cell.angle_gamma   90.00
#
_symmetry.space_group_name_H-M   'P 1'
#
loop_
_entity.id
_entity.type
_entity.pdbx_description
1 polymer ?
#
loop_
_entity_poly.entity_id
_entity_poly.type
_entity_poly.pdbx_seq_one_letter_code
_entity_poly.pdbx_strand_id
1 'polypeptide(L)'
;MLPLFLPQTRHPLGLRAWTIRLCLAVACILGSGPVTWAQDWIPNEGQWDAPVQMRADWAGGITWLEDQGMAVWVAGEGYDELWAHGYDRTGALDPANPDATVHSHAWRVHWEGSQPHPARQSLTEAGHKVNYYLGNDPNRWAEGLVPSTRFKLLDVWP
;
A
#
# COMPACT_ATOMS: atom_id res chain seq x y z
N MET A 1 3.11 52.26 -64.22
CA MET A 1 1.64 52.10 -64.28
C MET A 1 1.30 50.62 -64.18
N LEU A 2 0.23 50.28 -63.44
CA LEU A 2 -0.56 49.03 -63.59
C LEU A 2 -1.23 48.99 -65.00
N PRO A 3 -2.09 48.01 -65.40
CA PRO A 3 -2.57 46.77 -64.77
C PRO A 3 -2.27 45.53 -65.67
N LEU A 4 -2.77 44.29 -65.53
CA LEU A 4 -3.44 43.48 -64.47
C LEU A 4 -3.15 41.99 -64.79
N PHE A 5 -3.40 41.08 -63.85
CA PHE A 5 -3.74 39.67 -64.15
C PHE A 5 -5.24 39.55 -64.44
N LEU A 6 -5.65 38.54 -65.20
CA LEU A 6 -6.88 37.76 -64.93
C LEU A 6 -7.00 36.57 -65.91
N PRO A 7 -7.21 35.36 -65.39
CA PRO A 7 -8.02 34.36 -66.08
C PRO A 7 -9.26 34.03 -65.25
N GLN A 8 -10.44 34.19 -65.87
CA GLN A 8 -11.64 33.49 -65.44
C GLN A 8 -11.60 32.05 -65.95
N THR A 9 -12.02 31.08 -65.13
CA THR A 9 -12.85 29.96 -65.58
C THR A 9 -13.74 29.48 -64.41
N ARG A 10 -14.99 29.13 -64.71
CA ARG A 10 -15.97 28.61 -63.74
C ARG A 10 -16.35 27.17 -64.10
N HIS A 11 -16.23 26.25 -63.13
CA HIS A 11 -16.99 24.97 -63.01
C HIS A 11 -16.77 23.92 -64.14
N PRO A 12 -17.04 22.60 -63.96
CA PRO A 12 -18.02 21.98 -63.04
C PRO A 12 -17.64 20.66 -62.32
N LEU A 13 -18.58 20.20 -61.47
CA LEU A 13 -18.92 18.81 -61.08
C LEU A 13 -17.81 17.75 -60.87
N GLY A 14 -17.74 17.20 -59.65
CA GLY A 14 -17.08 15.92 -59.36
C GLY A 14 -17.24 15.46 -57.92
N LEU A 15 -17.99 14.37 -57.68
CA LEU A 15 -18.04 13.72 -56.36
C LEU A 15 -16.72 12.97 -56.08
N ARG A 16 -16.16 13.11 -54.87
CA ARG A 16 -15.73 11.97 -54.02
C ARG A 16 -15.19 12.41 -52.66
N ALA A 17 -15.58 11.63 -51.65
CA ALA A 17 -15.28 11.81 -50.23
C ALA A 17 -13.78 11.89 -49.90
N TRP A 18 -13.44 12.75 -48.94
CA TRP A 18 -12.30 12.57 -48.05
C TRP A 18 -12.73 12.84 -46.61
N THR A 19 -12.52 11.83 -45.76
CA THR A 19 -12.64 11.89 -44.31
C THR A 19 -11.57 12.80 -43.71
N ILE A 20 -11.82 13.38 -42.53
CA ILE A 20 -10.88 13.30 -41.37
C ILE A 20 -11.50 13.90 -40.09
N ARG A 21 -11.68 13.01 -39.10
CA ARG A 21 -11.51 13.18 -37.65
C ARG A 21 -12.26 14.32 -36.94
N LEU A 22 -13.45 13.96 -36.46
CA LEU A 22 -13.99 14.49 -35.20
C LEU A 22 -13.01 14.15 -34.06
N CYS A 23 -12.25 15.13 -33.58
CA CYS A 23 -11.44 14.96 -32.37
C CYS A 23 -12.35 14.92 -31.14
N LEU A 24 -12.81 13.72 -30.78
CA LEU A 24 -13.37 13.43 -29.47
C LEU A 24 -12.28 13.66 -28.42
N ALA A 25 -12.22 14.88 -27.88
CA ALA A 25 -11.52 15.19 -26.65
C ALA A 25 -12.29 14.62 -25.47
N VAL A 26 -12.45 13.29 -25.44
CA VAL A 26 -12.62 12.56 -24.18
C VAL A 26 -11.25 12.64 -23.52
N ALA A 27 -11.00 13.76 -22.85
CA ALA A 27 -9.95 13.84 -21.86
C ALA A 27 -10.29 12.75 -20.84
N CYS A 28 -9.54 11.65 -20.88
CA CYS A 28 -9.55 10.67 -19.81
C CYS A 28 -9.10 11.42 -18.57
N ILE A 29 -10.08 11.86 -17.78
CA ILE A 29 -9.91 12.10 -16.36
C ILE A 29 -9.64 10.72 -15.79
N LEU A 30 -8.37 10.30 -15.93
CA LEU A 30 -7.81 9.20 -15.20
C LEU A 30 -8.04 9.57 -13.74
N GLY A 31 -9.00 8.90 -13.13
CA GLY A 31 -9.26 9.02 -11.71
C GLY A 31 -8.06 8.47 -10.97
N SER A 32 -7.04 9.30 -10.80
CA SER A 32 -6.18 9.25 -9.63
C SER A 32 -7.04 9.63 -8.43
N GLY A 33 -7.96 8.72 -8.07
CA GLY A 33 -8.41 8.63 -6.70
C GLY A 33 -7.16 8.53 -5.82
N PRO A 34 -7.22 9.05 -4.59
CA PRO A 34 -6.06 9.01 -3.71
C PRO A 34 -5.53 7.59 -3.67
N VAL A 35 -4.23 7.42 -3.94
CA VAL A 35 -3.53 6.18 -3.60
C VAL A 35 -3.48 6.18 -2.09
N THR A 36 -4.58 5.73 -1.49
CA THR A 36 -4.58 5.29 -0.10
C THR A 36 -3.59 4.15 -0.08
N TRP A 37 -2.45 4.34 0.57
CA TRP A 37 -1.54 3.26 0.92
C TRP A 37 -2.30 2.38 1.91
N ALA A 38 -3.12 1.49 1.36
CA ALA A 38 -4.04 0.69 2.14
C ALA A 38 -3.18 -0.30 2.90
N GLN A 39 -3.20 -0.20 4.22
CA GLN A 39 -2.30 -0.95 5.07
C GLN A 39 -2.48 -2.44 4.82
N ASP A 40 -1.41 -3.12 4.42
CA ASP A 40 -1.42 -4.57 4.27
C ASP A 40 -1.49 -5.21 5.65
N TRP A 41 -2.51 -6.07 5.83
CA TRP A 41 -2.64 -6.97 6.96
C TRP A 41 -2.25 -8.37 6.49
N ILE A 42 -1.13 -8.86 7.03
CA ILE A 42 -0.53 -10.13 6.66
C ILE A 42 -1.04 -11.18 7.66
N PRO A 43 -1.70 -12.27 7.20
CA PRO A 43 -2.23 -13.30 8.09
C PRO A 43 -1.10 -14.07 8.76
N ASN A 44 -1.31 -14.53 10.00
CA ASN A 44 -0.41 -15.45 10.68
C ASN A 44 -0.75 -16.90 10.28
N GLU A 45 0.08 -17.51 9.45
CA GLU A 45 -0.03 -18.91 9.02
C GLU A 45 1.07 -19.77 9.68
N GLY A 46 1.58 -19.33 10.84
CA GLY A 46 2.62 -20.03 11.62
C GLY A 46 4.00 -19.36 11.61
N GLN A 47 4.22 -18.28 10.84
CA GLN A 47 5.51 -17.59 10.82
C GLN A 47 5.81 -16.85 12.15
N TRP A 48 4.78 -16.43 12.89
CA TRP A 48 4.93 -15.80 14.20
C TRP A 48 4.42 -16.71 15.32
N ASP A 49 5.33 -17.01 16.25
CA ASP A 49 5.03 -17.68 17.53
C ASP A 49 4.38 -16.67 18.50
N ALA A 50 3.15 -16.29 18.17
CA ALA A 50 2.34 -15.30 18.90
C ALA A 50 0.85 -15.55 18.64
N PRO A 51 -0.03 -15.30 19.62
CA PRO A 51 -1.49 -15.47 19.50
C PRO A 51 -2.13 -14.30 18.73
N VAL A 52 -1.69 -14.11 17.48
CA VAL A 52 -2.10 -13.03 16.59
C VAL A 52 -2.69 -13.60 15.31
N GLN A 53 -3.84 -13.08 14.86
CA GLN A 53 -4.46 -13.47 13.60
C GLN A 53 -3.79 -12.82 12.39
N MET A 54 -3.33 -11.58 12.56
CA MET A 54 -2.71 -10.77 11.50
C MET A 54 -1.72 -9.76 12.08
N ARG A 55 -0.83 -9.25 11.24
CA ARG A 55 0.05 -8.11 11.53
C ARG A 55 -0.02 -7.07 10.40
N ALA A 56 0.07 -5.80 10.76
CA ALA A 56 0.22 -4.67 9.85
C ALA A 56 1.45 -3.85 10.26
N ASP A 57 2.40 -3.69 9.33
CA ASP A 57 3.61 -2.89 9.49
C ASP A 57 3.44 -1.52 8.82
N TRP A 58 3.57 -0.43 9.58
CA TRP A 58 3.37 0.93 9.11
C TRP A 58 4.55 1.84 9.51
N ALA A 59 4.63 3.04 8.92
CA ALA A 59 5.74 3.97 9.15
C ALA A 59 5.79 4.40 10.64
N GLY A 60 6.81 3.94 11.38
CA GLY A 60 6.93 4.18 12.81
C GLY A 60 6.17 3.23 13.72
N GLY A 61 5.59 2.13 13.23
CA GLY A 61 4.86 1.23 14.12
C GLY A 61 4.42 -0.11 13.55
N ILE A 62 3.91 -0.96 14.44
CA ILE A 62 3.40 -2.29 14.15
C ILE A 62 2.10 -2.48 14.89
N THR A 63 1.08 -3.00 14.21
CA THR A 63 -0.18 -3.42 14.82
C THR A 63 -0.36 -4.93 14.63
N TRP A 64 -0.66 -5.64 15.71
CA TRP A 64 -1.06 -7.04 15.69
C TRP A 64 -2.54 -7.16 16.04
N LEU A 65 -3.29 -7.86 15.19
CA LEU A 65 -4.67 -8.24 15.47
C LEU A 65 -4.68 -9.52 16.31
N GLU A 66 -5.33 -9.49 17.46
CA GLU A 66 -5.55 -10.65 18.33
C GLU A 66 -7.03 -11.05 18.29
N ASP A 67 -7.38 -12.26 18.73
CA ASP A 67 -8.77 -12.72 18.71
C ASP A 67 -9.72 -11.79 19.49
N GLN A 68 -9.27 -11.26 20.64
CA GLN A 68 -10.07 -10.42 21.52
C GLN A 68 -9.44 -9.04 21.73
N GLY A 69 -8.79 -8.48 20.69
CA GLY A 69 -8.13 -7.20 20.83
C GLY A 69 -7.09 -6.87 19.77
N MET A 70 -6.16 -6.00 20.14
CA MET A 70 -4.98 -5.69 19.34
C MET A 70 -3.82 -5.23 20.23
N ALA A 71 -2.61 -5.59 19.83
CA ALA A 71 -1.40 -4.96 20.34
C ALA A 71 -0.89 -3.93 19.32
N VAL A 72 -0.41 -2.78 19.79
CA VAL A 72 0.23 -1.76 18.96
C VAL A 72 1.56 -1.39 19.59
N TRP A 73 2.62 -1.34 18.79
CA TRP A 73 3.90 -0.75 19.13
C TRP A 73 4.16 0.45 18.23
N VAL A 74 4.66 1.53 18.81
CA VAL A 74 4.93 2.81 18.14
C VAL A 74 6.33 3.29 18.54
N ALA A 75 7.15 3.59 17.55
CA ALA A 75 8.44 4.23 17.73
C ALA A 75 8.26 5.73 18.07
N GLY A 76 9.09 6.25 18.97
CA GLY A 76 9.07 7.65 19.41
C GLY A 76 10.40 8.34 19.15
N GLU A 77 10.90 9.06 20.15
CA GLU A 77 12.19 9.76 20.09
C GLU A 77 13.33 8.82 19.69
N GLY A 78 14.20 9.28 18.77
CA GLY A 78 15.26 8.49 18.12
C GLY A 78 14.83 7.73 16.85
N TYR A 79 13.53 7.61 16.54
CA TYR A 79 13.09 6.88 15.33
C TYR A 79 13.51 7.56 14.03
N ASP A 80 13.33 8.87 13.91
CA ASP A 80 13.64 9.61 12.67
C ASP A 80 15.12 9.53 12.30
N GLU A 81 16.01 9.51 13.30
CA GLU A 81 17.46 9.38 13.13
C GLU A 81 17.84 8.00 12.58
N LEU A 82 17.17 6.95 13.08
CA LEU A 82 17.31 5.58 12.59
C LEU A 82 16.67 5.37 11.21
N TRP A 83 15.59 6.11 10.91
CA TRP A 83 14.84 6.03 9.65
C TRP A 83 15.42 6.90 8.52
N ALA A 84 16.23 7.91 8.82
CA ALA A 84 16.78 8.85 7.85
C ALA A 84 17.72 8.25 6.78
N HIS A 85 18.03 6.95 6.86
CA HIS A 85 18.98 6.25 5.98
C HIS A 85 20.32 6.98 5.84
N GLY A 86 20.77 7.64 6.91
CA GLY A 86 22.00 8.42 7.00
C GLY A 86 23.28 7.58 6.99
N TYR A 87 23.32 6.52 6.18
CA TYR A 87 24.53 5.74 5.95
C TYR A 87 25.50 6.57 5.13
N ASP A 88 26.70 6.81 5.68
CA ASP A 88 27.83 7.06 4.80
C ASP A 88 28.08 5.82 3.92
N ARG A 89 28.83 5.98 2.82
CA ARG A 89 29.02 4.91 1.82
C ARG A 89 29.88 3.74 2.31
N THR A 90 30.28 3.70 3.58
CA THR A 90 31.03 2.59 4.18
C THR A 90 30.15 1.58 4.91
N GLY A 91 28.86 1.90 5.13
CA GLY A 91 27.89 0.96 5.72
C GLY A 91 28.04 0.73 7.22
N ALA A 92 28.87 1.54 7.90
CA ALA A 92 28.81 1.66 9.34
C ALA A 92 27.55 2.44 9.76
N LEU A 93 26.96 2.06 10.89
CA LEU A 93 26.25 3.03 11.74
C LEU A 93 27.21 4.18 12.03
N ASP A 94 26.74 5.42 12.18
CA ASP A 94 27.62 6.50 12.63
C ASP A 94 28.34 6.08 13.93
N PRO A 95 29.67 5.87 13.92
CA PRO A 95 30.39 5.37 15.09
C PRO A 95 30.36 6.36 16.26
N ALA A 96 29.88 7.60 16.04
CA ALA A 96 29.72 8.61 17.07
C ALA A 96 28.60 8.32 18.07
N ASN A 97 27.63 7.43 17.77
CA ASN A 97 26.59 7.06 18.76
C ASN A 97 26.16 5.57 18.70
N PRO A 98 26.97 4.63 19.24
CA PRO A 98 26.55 3.25 19.45
C PRO A 98 25.41 3.11 20.49
N ASP A 99 25.13 4.17 21.26
CA ASP A 99 24.07 4.23 22.28
C ASP A 99 22.76 4.87 21.74
N ALA A 100 22.64 5.00 20.40
CA ALA A 100 21.44 5.51 19.75
C ALA A 100 20.19 4.73 20.18
N THR A 101 19.36 5.37 21.01
CA THR A 101 18.25 4.74 21.72
C THR A 101 16.93 5.20 21.14
N VAL A 102 16.11 4.26 20.63
CA VAL A 102 14.72 4.55 20.25
C VAL A 102 13.83 4.39 21.48
N HIS A 103 13.33 5.50 22.01
CA HIS A 103 12.23 5.47 22.96
C HIS A 103 10.97 5.05 22.22
N SER A 104 10.23 4.09 22.78
CA SER A 104 9.03 3.54 22.13
C SER A 104 7.92 3.27 23.14
N HIS A 105 6.70 3.19 22.63
CA HIS A 105 5.51 2.91 23.42
C HIS A 105 4.80 1.68 22.87
N ALA A 106 4.20 0.91 23.77
CA ALA A 106 3.33 -0.20 23.40
C ALA A 106 2.07 -0.18 24.27
N TRP A 107 0.95 -0.53 23.65
CA TRP A 107 -0.33 -0.72 24.33
C TRP A 107 -1.04 -1.94 23.75
N ARG A 108 -1.67 -2.71 24.64
CA ARG A 108 -2.51 -3.85 24.29
C ARG A 108 -3.95 -3.52 24.70
N VAL A 109 -4.83 -3.48 23.72
CA VAL A 109 -6.27 -3.26 23.90
C VAL A 109 -6.94 -4.62 23.97
N HIS A 110 -7.72 -4.86 25.01
CA HIS A 110 -8.60 -6.02 25.11
C HIS A 110 -10.06 -5.59 24.95
N TRP A 111 -10.83 -6.36 24.19
CA TRP A 111 -12.26 -6.14 23.99
C TRP A 111 -13.05 -6.93 25.02
N GLU A 112 -13.38 -6.29 26.14
CA GLU A 112 -14.19 -6.90 27.20
C GLU A 112 -15.52 -7.44 26.66
N GLY A 113 -15.86 -8.68 27.05
CA GLY A 113 -17.10 -9.36 26.62
C GLY A 113 -17.14 -9.81 25.16
N SER A 114 -16.04 -9.69 24.41
CA SER A 114 -15.98 -10.20 23.03
C SER A 114 -15.98 -11.72 22.94
N GLN A 115 -16.41 -12.28 21.80
CA GLN A 115 -16.26 -13.71 21.51
C GLN A 115 -14.78 -14.12 21.46
N PRO A 116 -14.41 -15.33 21.94
CA PRO A 116 -13.01 -15.73 22.08
C PRO A 116 -12.29 -16.01 20.75
N HIS A 117 -13.03 -16.28 19.67
CA HIS A 117 -12.50 -16.55 18.33
C HIS A 117 -13.43 -15.96 17.25
N PRO A 118 -13.43 -14.64 17.01
CA PRO A 118 -14.32 -14.02 16.03
C PRO A 118 -13.92 -14.41 14.61
N ALA A 119 -14.92 -14.64 13.74
CA ALA A 119 -14.68 -15.01 12.36
C ALA A 119 -14.16 -13.81 11.55
N ARG A 120 -13.03 -13.98 10.84
CA ARG A 120 -12.43 -12.95 9.99
C ARG A 120 -12.88 -13.10 8.55
N GLN A 121 -13.37 -12.01 7.95
CA GLN A 121 -13.69 -11.92 6.51
C GLN A 121 -12.79 -10.91 5.82
N SER A 122 -11.95 -11.37 4.87
CA SER A 122 -11.28 -10.45 3.94
C SER A 122 -12.31 -9.81 3.02
N LEU A 123 -12.23 -8.48 2.87
CA LEU A 123 -13.09 -7.70 1.96
C LEU A 123 -12.33 -7.21 0.73
N THR A 124 -11.01 -7.06 0.84
CA THR A 124 -10.14 -6.64 -0.26
C THR A 124 -8.75 -7.20 0.00
N GLU A 125 -8.29 -8.04 -0.91
CA GLU A 125 -6.94 -8.59 -0.93
C GLU A 125 -5.95 -7.58 -1.55
N ALA A 126 -4.68 -7.68 -1.19
CA ALA A 126 -3.61 -6.96 -1.86
C ALA A 126 -3.32 -7.58 -3.23
N GLY A 127 -2.93 -6.76 -4.21
CA GLY A 127 -2.59 -7.23 -5.57
C GLY A 127 -1.26 -7.97 -5.70
N HIS A 128 -0.69 -8.46 -4.59
CA HIS A 128 0.64 -9.08 -4.52
C HIS A 128 0.67 -10.19 -3.46
N LYS A 129 1.80 -10.91 -3.39
CA LYS A 129 2.06 -11.96 -2.40
C LYS A 129 3.28 -11.64 -1.56
N VAL A 130 3.32 -12.16 -0.33
CA VAL A 130 4.43 -12.01 0.61
C VAL A 130 4.93 -13.38 1.05
N ASN A 131 6.26 -13.51 1.20
CA ASN A 131 6.91 -14.67 1.80
C ASN A 131 7.67 -14.20 3.06
N TYR A 132 7.56 -14.95 4.16
CA TYR A 132 8.31 -14.73 5.40
C TYR A 132 9.30 -15.86 5.64
N TYR A 133 10.58 -15.50 5.76
CA TYR A 133 11.69 -16.40 6.06
C TYR A 133 12.33 -15.99 7.40
N LEU A 134 11.64 -16.26 8.51
CA LEU A 134 12.07 -15.81 9.83
C LEU A 134 13.07 -16.79 10.47
N GLY A 135 14.36 -16.46 10.37
CA GLY A 135 15.44 -17.26 10.93
C GLY A 135 15.69 -18.57 10.18
N ASN A 136 16.40 -19.49 10.83
CA ASN A 136 16.97 -20.69 10.19
C ASN A 136 16.08 -21.95 10.30
N ASP A 137 14.81 -21.82 10.70
CA ASP A 137 13.87 -22.95 10.80
C ASP A 137 12.84 -22.89 9.64
N PRO A 138 12.94 -23.78 8.63
CA PRO A 138 12.00 -23.80 7.51
C PRO A 138 10.55 -24.10 7.90
N ASN A 139 10.30 -24.72 9.06
CA ASN A 139 8.94 -24.97 9.54
C ASN A 139 8.23 -23.69 10.01
N ARG A 140 8.99 -22.59 10.15
CA ARG A 140 8.49 -21.25 10.48
C ARG A 140 8.50 -20.30 9.28
N TRP A 141 8.77 -20.81 8.09
CA TRP A 141 8.66 -20.05 6.85
C TRP A 141 7.24 -20.15 6.31
N ALA A 142 6.71 -19.03 5.80
CA ALA A 142 5.39 -18.96 5.19
C ALA A 142 5.51 -18.33 3.80
N GLU A 143 4.98 -18.99 2.78
CA GLU A 143 5.12 -18.57 1.39
C GLU A 143 3.77 -18.32 0.71
N GLY A 144 3.75 -17.38 -0.23
CA GLY A 144 2.59 -17.11 -1.06
C GLY A 144 1.41 -16.48 -0.32
N LEU A 145 1.64 -15.91 0.87
CA LEU A 145 0.63 -15.22 1.68
C LEU A 145 0.01 -14.08 0.87
N VAL A 146 -1.31 -13.95 0.95
CA VAL A 146 -2.06 -12.86 0.32
C VAL A 146 -2.51 -11.91 1.44
N PRO A 147 -1.94 -10.69 1.54
CA PRO A 147 -2.39 -9.72 2.54
C PRO A 147 -3.82 -9.24 2.27
N SER A 148 -4.51 -8.81 3.32
CA SER A 148 -5.78 -8.09 3.20
C SER A 148 -5.52 -6.59 3.38
N THR A 149 -5.97 -5.77 2.45
CA THR A 149 -5.98 -4.30 2.60
C THR A 149 -7.24 -3.81 3.32
N ARG A 150 -8.31 -4.62 3.32
CA ARG A 150 -9.54 -4.40 4.08
C ARG A 150 -10.12 -5.73 4.55
N PHE A 151 -10.55 -5.80 5.80
CA PHE A 151 -11.22 -6.97 6.39
C PHE A 151 -12.34 -6.53 7.35
N LYS A 152 -13.12 -7.50 7.83
CA LYS A 152 -14.02 -7.39 8.97
C LYS A 152 -13.75 -8.52 9.94
N LEU A 153 -13.95 -8.25 11.23
CA LEU A 153 -14.28 -9.27 12.20
C LEU A 153 -15.81 -9.34 12.30
N LEU A 154 -16.34 -10.56 12.34
CA LEU A 154 -17.76 -10.88 12.45
C LEU A 154 -18.05 -11.37 13.87
N ASP A 155 -19.28 -11.11 14.32
CA ASP A 155 -19.86 -11.64 15.57
C ASP A 155 -18.99 -11.39 16.82
N VAL A 156 -18.22 -10.29 16.83
CA VAL A 156 -17.29 -9.96 17.93
C VAL A 156 -18.02 -9.70 19.25
N TRP A 157 -19.24 -9.14 19.19
CA TRP A 157 -20.14 -8.97 20.34
C TRP A 157 -21.48 -9.68 20.08
N PRO A 158 -22.12 -10.24 21.12
CA PRO A 158 -23.43 -10.90 21.03
C PRO A 158 -24.62 -9.92 20.88
#